data_AF-A0A3D0X7S9-F1
#
_entry.id   AF-A0A3D0X7S9-F1
#
_cell.length_a   1.000
_cell.length_b   1.000
_cell.length_c   1.000
_cell.angle_alpha   90.00
_cell.angle_beta   90.00
_cell.angle_gamma   90.00
#
_symmetry.space_group_name_H-M   'P 1'
#
loop_
_entity.id
_entity.type
_entity.pdbx_description
1 polymer ?
#
loop_
_entity_poly.entity_id
_entity_poly.type
_entity_poly.pdbx_seq_one_letter_code
_entity_poly.pdbx_strand_id
1 'polypeptide(L)' 'MSFTEKEFLQAKHRLEEAQARNREKERKVRTRRLIQEGAVLEKAIPQVRQMSLEQLEGYLCGLIK' A
#
# COMPACT_ATOMS: atom_id res chain seq x y z
N MET A 1 41.15 7.48 2.60
CA MET A 1 39.98 7.24 1.71
C MET A 1 40.24 8.01 0.43
N SER A 2 40.50 7.29 -0.66
CA SER A 2 40.75 7.92 -1.96
C SER A 2 39.46 8.60 -2.44
N PHE A 3 39.60 9.69 -3.20
CA PHE A 3 38.47 10.46 -3.74
C PHE A 3 37.43 9.56 -4.45
N THR A 4 37.90 8.50 -5.10
CA THR A 4 37.09 7.51 -5.83
C THR A 4 36.20 6.66 -4.93
N GLU A 5 36.67 6.30 -3.73
CA GLU A 5 35.87 5.52 -2.77
C GLU A 5 34.68 6.33 -2.23
N LYS A 6 34.87 7.64 -2.03
CA LYS A 6 33.82 8.55 -1.58
C LYS A 6 32.73 8.73 -2.63
N GLU A 7 33.10 8.93 -3.89
CA GLU A 7 32.15 9.09 -5.00
C GLU A 7 31.31 7.82 -5.21
N PHE A 8 31.94 6.65 -5.13
CA PHE A 8 31.25 5.37 -5.21
C PHE A 8 30.24 5.17 -4.07
N LEU A 9 30.64 5.51 -2.84
CA LEU A 9 29.77 5.44 -1.67
C LEU A 9 28.57 6.39 -1.81
N GLN A 10 28.79 7.60 -2.31
CA GLN A 10 27.72 8.57 -2.52
C GLN A 10 26.73 8.11 -3.60
N ALA A 11 27.22 7.51 -4.69
CA ALA A 11 26.37 6.94 -5.73
C ALA A 11 25.50 5.79 -5.19
N LYS A 12 26.07 4.93 -4.33
CA LYS A 12 25.30 3.89 -3.63
C LYS A 12 24.21 4.47 -2.74
N HIS A 13 24.52 5.47 -1.92
CA HIS A 13 23.53 6.10 -1.04
C HIS A 13 22.36 6.69 -1.84
N ARG A 14 22.64 7.40 -2.95
CA ARG A 14 21.58 7.94 -3.83
C ARG A 14 20.68 6.84 -4.39
N LEU A 15 21.25 5.70 -4.77
CA LEU A 15 20.50 4.56 -5.28
C LEU A 15 19.62 3.95 -4.17
N GLU A 16 20.17 3.72 -2.98
CA GLU A 16 19.44 3.17 -1.83
C GLU A 16 18.28 4.07 -1.41
N GLU A 17 18.50 5.39 -1.35
CA GLU A 17 17.44 6.37 -1.08
C GLU A 17 16.34 6.34 -2.14
N ALA A 18 16.69 6.28 -3.42
CA ALA A 18 15.72 6.21 -4.51
C ALA A 18 14.87 4.93 -4.41
N GLN A 19 15.49 3.79 -4.10
CA GLN A 19 14.78 2.53 -3.88
C GLN A 19 13.88 2.59 -2.63
N ALA A 20 14.35 3.16 -1.53
CA ALA A 20 13.56 3.34 -0.32
C ALA A 20 12.31 4.21 -0.57
N ARG A 21 12.49 5.33 -1.30
CA ARG A 21 11.38 6.19 -1.72
C ARG A 21 10.39 5.46 -2.62
N ASN A 22 10.85 4.64 -3.55
CA ASN A 22 9.95 3.86 -4.43
C ASN A 22 9.13 2.84 -3.64
N ARG A 23 9.75 2.08 -2.73
CA ARG A 23 9.04 1.14 -1.84
C ARG A 23 8.00 1.84 -0.96
N GLU A 24 8.27 3.08 -0.54
CA GLU A 24 7.30 3.87 0.23
C GLU A 24 6.14 4.36 -0.67
N LYS A 25 6.43 4.84 -1.87
CA LYS A 25 5.41 5.24 -2.86
C LYS A 25 4.48 4.09 -3.19
N GLU A 26 5.02 2.90 -3.47
CA GLU A 26 4.23 1.70 -3.77
C GLU A 26 3.29 1.34 -2.61
N ARG A 27 3.79 1.36 -1.38
CA ARG A 27 2.98 1.14 -0.17
C ARG A 27 1.87 2.17 -0.05
N LYS A 28 2.16 3.46 -0.23
CA LYS A 28 1.16 4.54 -0.16
C LYS A 28 0.09 4.41 -1.25
N VAL A 29 0.49 4.05 -2.48
CA VAL A 29 -0.46 3.81 -3.58
C VAL A 29 -1.38 2.64 -3.25
N ARG A 30 -0.83 1.52 -2.75
CA ARG A 30 -1.62 0.36 -2.32
C ARG A 30 -2.61 0.73 -1.21
N THR A 31 -2.15 1.40 -0.16
CA THR A 31 -3.02 1.80 0.95
C THR A 31 -4.11 2.77 0.50
N ARG A 32 -3.79 3.75 -0.35
CA ARG A 32 -4.79 4.68 -0.91
C ARG A 32 -5.87 3.95 -1.70
N ARG A 33 -5.47 2.98 -2.53
CA ARG A 33 -6.41 2.16 -3.30
C ARG A 33 -7.36 1.39 -2.38
N LEU A 34 -6.84 0.72 -1.35
CA LEU A 34 -7.66 -0.03 -0.39
C LEU A 34 -8.67 0.87 0.35
N ILE A 35 -8.26 2.09 0.75
CA ILE A 35 -9.17 3.06 1.38
C ILE A 35 -10.28 3.48 0.40
N GLN A 36 -9.94 3.73 -0.86
CA GLN A 36 -10.93 4.11 -1.87
C GLN A 36 -11.91 2.97 -2.16
N GLU A 37 -11.41 1.74 -2.32
CA GLU A 37 -12.23 0.54 -2.51
C GLU A 37 -13.17 0.33 -1.31
N GLY A 38 -12.67 0.48 -0.07
CA GLY A 38 -13.49 0.43 1.14
C GLY A 38 -14.57 1.52 1.19
N ALA A 39 -14.24 2.76 0.82
CA ALA A 39 -15.20 3.86 0.78
C ALA A 39 -16.32 3.62 -0.25
N VAL A 40 -15.98 3.06 -1.42
CA VAL A 40 -16.95 2.66 -2.44
C VAL A 40 -17.85 1.55 -1.89
N LEU A 41 -17.28 0.56 -1.21
CA LEU A 41 -18.02 -0.57 -0.64
C LEU A 41 -19.01 -0.11 0.43
N GLU A 42 -18.59 0.74 1.37
CA GLU A 42 -19.49 1.29 2.40
C GLU A 42 -20.63 2.13 1.80
N LYS A 43 -20.35 2.86 0.71
CA LYS A 43 -21.38 3.64 0.02
C LYS A 43 -22.39 2.74 -0.69
N ALA A 44 -21.93 1.66 -1.32
CA ALA A 44 -22.79 0.72 -2.03
C ALA A 44 -23.61 -0.16 -1.07
N ILE A 45 -23.03 -0.54 0.07
CA ILE A 45 -23.63 -1.43 1.05
C ILE A 45 -23.42 -0.84 2.47
N PRO A 46 -24.31 0.05 2.94
CA PRO A 46 -24.15 0.75 4.22
C PRO A 46 -24.03 -0.18 5.44
N GLN A 47 -24.56 -1.40 5.35
CA GLN A 47 -24.51 -2.42 6.39
C GLN A 47 -23.07 -2.88 6.68
N VAL A 48 -22.16 -2.78 5.71
CA VAL A 48 -20.74 -3.16 5.84
C VAL A 48 -20.04 -2.40 6.97
N ARG A 49 -20.47 -1.16 7.27
CA ARG A 49 -19.89 -0.33 8.35
C ARG A 49 -19.99 -0.95 9.74
N GLN A 50 -20.96 -1.83 9.95
CA GLN A 50 -21.24 -2.45 11.24
C GLN A 50 -20.71 -3.89 11.31
N MET A 51 -20.24 -4.45 10.18
CA MET A 51 -19.74 -5.80 10.11
C MET A 51 -18.30 -5.87 10.60
N SER A 52 -17.94 -6.96 11.28
CA SER A 52 -16.53 -7.32 11.46
C SER A 52 -15.92 -7.72 10.10
N LEU A 53 -14.59 -7.75 10.01
CA LEU A 53 -13.90 -8.17 8.79
C LEU A 53 -14.28 -9.60 8.38
N GLU A 54 -14.44 -10.50 9.35
CA GLU A 54 -14.84 -11.90 9.13
C GLU A 54 -16.28 -11.99 8.57
N GLN A 55 -17.20 -11.19 9.13
CA GLN A 55 -18.58 -11.12 8.65
C GLN A 55 -18.64 -10.55 7.23
N LEU A 56 -17.84 -9.51 6.95
CA LEU A 56 -17.76 -8.90 5.64
C LEU A 56 -17.21 -9.89 4.60
N GLU A 57 -16.13 -10.60 4.92
CA GLU A 57 -15.54 -11.61 4.05
C GLU A 57 -16.54 -12.73 3.75
N GLY A 58 -17.21 -13.28 4.78
CA GLY A 58 -18.24 -14.29 4.61
C GLY A 58 -19.42 -13.80 3.76
N TYR A 59 -19.87 -12.57 3.98
CA TYR A 59 -20.93 -11.93 3.21
C TYR A 59 -20.57 -11.79 1.73
N LEU A 60 -19.40 -11.23 1.41
CA LEU A 60 -18.95 -11.04 0.02
C LEU A 60 -18.69 -12.37 -0.69
N CYS A 61 -18.05 -13.33 -0.03
CA CYS A 61 -17.84 -14.68 -0.58
C CYS A 61 -19.16 -15.42 -0.84
N GLY A 62 -20.20 -15.15 -0.04
CA GLY A 62 -21.54 -15.71 -0.24
C GLY A 62 -22.28 -15.10 -1.43
N LEU A 63 -22.02 -13.84 -1.77
CA LEU A 63 -22.65 -13.13 -2.89
C LEU A 63 -22.10 -13.51 -4.27
N ILE A 64 -20.88 -14.03 -4.34
CA ILE A 64 -20.17 -14.33 -5.60
C ILE A 64 -20.34 -15.81 -6.00
N LYS A 65 -21.17 -16.58 -5.29
CA LYS A 65 -21.58 -17.95 -5.68
C LYS A 65 -22.75 -17.92 -6.64
#